data_AF-A0A8T7EVD5-F1
#
_entry.id   AF-A0A8T7EVD5-F1
#
_cell.length_a   1.000
_cell.length_b   1.000
_cell.length_c   1.000
_cell.angle_alpha   90.00
_cell.angle_beta   90.00
_cell.angle_gamma   90.00
#
_symmetry.space_group_name_H-M   'P 1'
#
loop_
_entity.id
_entity.type
_entity.pdbx_description
1 polymer ?
#
loop_
_entity_poly.entity_id
_entity_poly.type
_entity_poly.pdbx_seq_one_letter_code
_entity_poly.pdbx_strand_id
1 'polypeptide(L)'
;MVLNVPALTSAEEFERFAEQPENADKILELIAGEVVEVPSNIWSSIISSRINRRIGEWVETHNLGFVTGEAGGYRVEGVATRRMSRSSAKTGKSPRAATTRTRQTSP
;
A
#
# COMPACT_ATOMS: atom_id res chain seq x y z
N MET A 1 16.63 2.74 6.22
CA MET A 1 17.36 3.45 7.30
C MET A 1 16.42 3.56 8.50
N VAL A 2 16.85 3.20 9.71
CA VAL A 2 16.04 3.43 10.93
C VAL A 2 16.04 4.92 11.23
N LEU A 3 14.86 5.51 11.41
CA LEU A 3 14.74 6.91 11.79
C LEU A 3 14.98 7.05 13.29
N ASN A 4 15.73 8.09 13.69
CA ASN A 4 15.99 8.38 15.10
C ASN A 4 14.77 9.07 15.74
N VAL A 5 13.72 8.30 15.99
CA VAL A 5 12.47 8.73 16.61
C VAL A 5 12.11 7.81 17.79
N PRO A 6 11.33 8.27 18.77
CA PRO A 6 10.81 7.39 19.81
C PRO A 6 10.07 6.19 19.21
N ALA A 7 10.24 5.02 19.83
CA ALA A 7 9.53 3.82 19.39
C ALA A 7 8.01 4.06 19.38
N LEU A 8 7.36 3.74 18.27
CA LEU A 8 5.91 3.87 18.14
C LEU A 8 5.26 2.57 18.59
N THR A 9 4.34 2.66 19.54
CA THR A 9 3.77 1.50 20.21
C THR A 9 2.51 0.98 19.53
N SER A 10 1.94 1.77 18.61
CA SER A 10 0.74 1.42 17.86
C SER A 10 0.81 1.79 16.37
N ALA A 11 0.01 1.07 15.58
CA ALA A 11 -0.18 1.37 14.16
C ALA A 11 -0.76 2.78 13.92
N GLU A 12 -1.59 3.27 14.84
CA GLU A 12 -2.23 4.60 14.75
C GLU A 12 -1.23 5.73 15.02
N GLU A 13 -0.32 5.54 15.97
CA GLU A 13 0.81 6.47 16.19
C GLU A 13 1.69 6.57 14.95
N PHE A 14 1.94 5.42 14.30
CA PHE A 14 2.68 5.37 13.05
C PHE A 14 1.96 6.06 11.88
N GLU A 15 0.64 5.91 11.75
CA GLU A 15 -0.14 6.64 10.74
C GLU A 15 0.03 8.15 10.88
N ARG A 16 -0.15 8.67 12.10
CA ARG A 16 0.00 10.10 12.37
C ARG A 16 1.42 10.59 12.08
N PHE A 17 2.43 9.77 12.39
CA PHE A 17 3.82 10.07 12.06
C PHE A 17 4.06 10.10 10.54
N ALA A 18 3.56 9.10 9.81
CA ALA A 18 3.73 8.97 8.37
C ALA A 18 2.99 10.06 7.57
N GLU A 19 1.92 10.64 8.14
CA GLU A 19 1.16 11.72 7.50
C GLU A 19 1.79 13.11 7.59
N GLN A 20 2.84 13.27 8.41
CA GLN A 20 3.55 14.54 8.58
C GLN A 20 4.15 15.05 7.26
N PRO A 21 4.14 16.37 7.01
CA PRO A 21 4.67 16.95 5.77
C PRO A 21 6.12 16.55 5.46
N GLU A 22 6.95 16.40 6.49
CA GLU A 22 8.37 16.04 6.38
C GLU A 22 8.60 14.60 5.89
N ASN A 23 7.54 13.78 5.91
CA ASN A 23 7.54 12.39 5.48
C ASN A 23 6.79 12.18 4.16
N ALA A 24 6.30 13.25 3.52
CA ALA A 24 5.44 13.16 2.34
C ALA A 24 6.06 12.37 1.17
N ASP A 25 7.38 12.47 1.00
CA ASP A 25 8.12 11.82 -0.09
C ASP A 25 8.81 10.52 0.35
N LYS A 26 8.57 10.06 1.58
CA LYS A 26 9.19 8.85 2.13
C LYS A 26 8.26 7.65 2.04
N ILE A 27 8.86 6.48 1.86
CA ILE A 27 8.18 5.20 2.08
C ILE A 27 8.62 4.72 3.46
N LEU A 28 7.66 4.60 4.36
CA LEU A 28 7.92 4.27 5.76
C LEU A 28 7.30 2.93 6.11
N GLU A 29 7.99 2.19 6.97
CA GLU A 29 7.53 0.96 7.57
C GLU A 29 7.70 1.03 9.09
N LEU A 30 6.68 0.65 9.84
CA LEU A 30 6.78 0.31 11.24
C LEU A 30 7.16 -1.16 11.33
N ILE A 31 8.28 -1.48 11.99
CA ILE A 31 8.76 -2.83 12.20
C ILE A 31 9.12 -2.98 13.67
N ALA A 32 8.34 -3.77 14.42
CA ALA A 32 8.57 -4.03 15.84
C ALA A 32 8.71 -2.74 16.70
N GLY A 33 7.96 -1.70 16.34
CA GLY A 33 7.97 -0.40 17.02
C GLY A 33 9.00 0.60 16.48
N GLU A 34 9.89 0.19 15.57
CA GLU A 34 10.85 1.08 14.92
C GLU A 34 10.30 1.60 13.58
N VAL A 35 10.54 2.88 13.30
CA VAL A 35 10.21 3.45 11.99
C VAL A 35 11.41 3.35 11.06
N VAL A 36 11.21 2.67 9.94
CA VAL A 36 12.23 2.42 8.92
C VAL A 36 11.82 3.08 7.62
N GLU A 37 12.72 3.90 7.06
CA GLU A 37 12.59 4.38 5.69
C GLU A 37 13.11 3.33 4.70
N VAL A 38 12.26 2.96 3.75
CA VAL A 38 12.51 1.91 2.76
C VAL A 38 12.59 2.52 1.36
N PRO A 39 13.79 2.84 0.86
CA PRO A 39 13.94 3.42 -0.47
C PRO A 39 13.50 2.43 -1.55
N SER A 40 12.81 2.94 -2.58
CA SER A 40 12.47 2.14 -3.75
C SER A 40 13.71 1.85 -4.59
N ASN A 41 13.87 0.62 -5.05
CA ASN A 41 14.98 0.17 -5.89
C ASN A 41 14.46 -0.66 -7.06
N ILE A 42 14.75 -0.22 -8.29
CA ILE A 42 14.35 -0.89 -9.54
C ILE A 42 14.80 -2.36 -9.55
N TRP A 43 16.01 -2.65 -9.06
CA TRP A 43 16.51 -4.03 -9.00
C TRP A 43 15.68 -4.90 -8.06
N SER A 44 15.31 -4.37 -6.90
CA SER A 44 14.43 -5.06 -5.95
C SER A 44 13.05 -5.32 -6.56
N SER A 45 12.50 -4.37 -7.31
CA SER A 45 11.22 -4.56 -8.02
C SER A 45 11.31 -5.63 -9.12
N ILE A 46 12.42 -5.69 -9.87
CA ILE A 46 12.65 -6.74 -10.88
C ILE A 46 12.71 -8.12 -10.22
N ILE A 47 13.45 -8.25 -9.11
CA ILE A 47 13.58 -9.50 -8.38
C ILE A 47 12.23 -9.91 -7.78
N SER A 48 11.53 -8.99 -7.11
CA SER A 48 10.20 -9.22 -6.54
C SER A 48 9.22 -9.71 -7.60
N SER A 49 9.15 -9.02 -8.75
CA SER A 49 8.28 -9.40 -9.87
C SER A 49 8.56 -10.81 -10.38
N ARG A 50 9.84 -11.21 -10.45
CA ARG A 50 10.23 -12.56 -10.87
C ARG A 50 9.81 -13.63 -9.87
N ILE A 51 9.86 -13.32 -8.57
CA ILE A 51 9.42 -14.22 -7.50
C ILE A 51 7.90 -14.33 -7.50
N ASN A 52 7.20 -13.19 -7.47
CA ASN A 52 5.74 -13.11 -7.47
C ASN A 52 5.12 -13.85 -8.65
N ARG A 53 5.71 -13.73 -9.86
CA ARG A 53 5.22 -14.47 -11.02
C ARG A 53 5.23 -15.98 -10.81
N ARG A 54 6.34 -16.52 -10.27
CA ARG A 54 6.49 -17.98 -10.09
C ARG A 54 5.59 -18.52 -8.98
N ILE A 55 5.49 -17.78 -7.87
CA ILE A 55 4.61 -18.15 -6.76
C ILE A 55 3.14 -18.01 -7.18
N GLY A 56 2.80 -16.91 -7.85
CA GLY A 56 1.45 -16.66 -8.36
C GLY A 56 0.99 -17.74 -9.33
N GLU A 57 1.82 -18.11 -10.31
CA GLU A 57 1.52 -19.19 -11.25
C GLU A 57 1.19 -20.50 -10.52
N TRP A 58 1.99 -20.87 -9.52
CA TRP A 58 1.73 -22.07 -8.71
C TRP A 58 0.42 -21.96 -7.92
N VAL A 59 0.23 -20.86 -7.19
CA VAL A 59 -0.95 -20.63 -6.33
C VAL A 59 -2.24 -20.63 -7.15
N GLU A 60 -2.26 -19.97 -8.30
CA GLU A 60 -3.40 -19.89 -9.20
C GLU A 60 -3.71 -21.27 -9.82
N THR A 61 -2.69 -21.96 -10.34
CA THR A 61 -2.86 -23.28 -10.96
C THR A 61 -3.42 -24.32 -10.00
N HIS A 62 -3.10 -24.21 -8.70
CA HIS A 62 -3.53 -25.15 -7.67
C HIS A 62 -4.71 -24.64 -6.84
N ASN A 63 -5.29 -23.48 -7.19
CA ASN A 63 -6.41 -22.86 -6.47
C ASN A 63 -6.16 -22.70 -4.96
N LEU A 64 -4.96 -22.22 -4.59
CA LEU A 64 -4.50 -22.10 -3.20
C LEU A 64 -4.75 -20.72 -2.58
N GLY A 65 -5.34 -19.78 -3.32
CA GLY A 65 -5.64 -18.43 -2.85
C GLY A 65 -5.03 -17.35 -3.75
N PHE A 66 -4.46 -16.30 -3.14
CA PHE A 66 -3.95 -15.12 -3.84
C PHE A 66 -2.54 -14.75 -3.39
N VAL A 67 -1.76 -14.13 -4.28
CA VAL A 67 -0.44 -13.58 -3.99
C VAL A 67 -0.50 -12.06 -4.12
N THR A 68 0.00 -11.33 -3.13
CA THR A 68 0.12 -9.86 -3.16
C THR A 68 1.56 -9.45 -3.44
N GLY A 69 1.75 -8.32 -4.12
CA GLY A 69 3.08 -7.74 -4.32
C GLY A 69 3.70 -7.17 -3.04
N GLU A 70 5.00 -6.90 -3.06
CA GLU A 70 5.77 -6.42 -1.91
C GLU A 70 5.32 -5.05 -1.41
N ALA A 71 4.70 -4.25 -2.29
CA ALA A 71 4.14 -2.95 -1.98
C ALA A 71 2.75 -3.00 -1.33
N GLY A 72 2.15 -4.19 -1.18
CA GLY A 72 0.75 -4.35 -0.78
C GLY A 72 0.42 -3.82 0.63
N GLY A 73 1.40 -3.76 1.53
CA GLY A 73 1.18 -3.42 2.93
C GLY A 73 0.33 -4.46 3.65
N TYR A 74 0.75 -4.92 4.83
CA TYR A 74 0.01 -5.92 5.59
C TYR A 74 0.10 -5.61 7.07
N ARG A 75 -0.89 -6.10 7.83
CA ARG A 75 -0.91 -6.09 9.29
C ARG A 75 -0.72 -7.53 9.75
N VAL A 76 0.35 -7.80 10.50
CA VAL A 76 0.58 -9.12 11.12
C VAL A 76 0.07 -9.07 12.55
N GLU A 77 -0.69 -10.06 12.98
CA GLU A 77 -1.07 -10.14 14.39
C GLU A 77 0.13 -10.54 15.26
N GLY A 78 0.26 -9.93 16.45
CA GLY A 78 1.33 -10.23 17.41
C GLY A 78 2.65 -9.48 17.20
N VAL A 79 2.84 -8.78 16.07
CA VAL A 79 3.99 -7.89 15.83
C VAL A 79 3.47 -6.59 15.20
N ALA A 80 3.84 -5.44 15.76
CA ALA A 80 3.48 -4.14 15.20
C ALA A 80 4.24 -3.91 13.88
N THR A 81 3.72 -4.44 12.78
CA THR A 81 4.25 -4.27 11.43
C THR A 81 3.24 -3.56 10.55
N ARG A 82 3.63 -2.47 9.92
CA ARG A 82 2.77 -1.72 8.98
C ARG A 82 3.58 -0.92 7.96
N ARG A 83 3.18 -0.96 6.69
CA ARG A 83 3.80 -0.16 5.61
C ARG A 83 2.87 0.95 5.16
N MET A 84 3.40 2.15 4.96
CA MET A 84 2.69 3.27 4.36
C MET A 84 3.53 3.84 3.22
N SER A 85 3.00 3.74 2.01
CA SER A 85 3.57 4.34 0.80
C SER A 85 2.55 5.32 0.26
N ARG A 86 2.86 6.62 0.29
CA ARG A 86 2.15 7.59 -0.54
C ARG A 86 2.64 7.41 -1.97
N SER A 87 1.96 6.56 -2.73
CA SER A 87 1.94 6.75 -4.17
C SER A 87 1.29 8.10 -4.42
N SER A 88 2.01 9.03 -5.06
CA SER A 88 1.44 10.21 -5.69
C SER A 88 0.54 9.78 -6.85
N ALA A 89 -0.55 9.07 -6.55
CA ALA A 89 -1.58 8.66 -7.48
C ALA A 89 -2.91 9.20 -6.95
N LYS A 90 -3.13 10.50 -7.19
CA LYS A 90 -4.48 11.01 -7.34
C LYS A 90 -5.11 10.31 -8.55
N THR A 91 -5.87 9.24 -8.34
CA THR A 91 -6.87 8.77 -9.32
C THR A 91 -8.17 8.42 -8.61
N GLY A 92 -8.73 9.39 -7.89
CA GLY A 92 -10.16 9.43 -7.66
C GLY A 92 -10.87 9.72 -8.98
N LYS A 93 -11.19 8.68 -9.77
CA LYS A 93 -12.33 8.78 -10.69
C LYS A 93 -13.59 8.83 -9.82
N SER A 94 -14.03 10.04 -9.53
CA SER A 94 -15.41 10.29 -9.09
C SER A 94 -16.36 9.55 -10.04
N PRO A 95 -17.33 8.75 -9.55
CA PRO A 95 -18.36 8.19 -10.40
C PRO A 95 -19.13 9.37 -10.99
N ARG A 96 -18.96 9.60 -12.29
CA ARG A 96 -19.79 10.53 -13.05
C ARG A 96 -21.23 10.06 -12.90
N ALA A 97 -22.05 10.82 -12.17
CA ALA A 97 -23.48 10.60 -12.08
C ALA A 97 -24.05 10.53 -13.50
N ALA A 98 -24.62 9.38 -13.86
CA ALA A 98 -25.33 9.20 -15.11
C ALA A 98 -26.64 10.00 -15.03
N THR A 99 -26.65 11.19 -15.60
CA THR A 99 -27.88 11.95 -15.83
C THR A 99 -28.68 11.26 -16.93
N THR A 100 -29.62 10.41 -16.54
CA THR A 100 -30.65 9.86 -17.43
C THR A 100 -31.53 11.00 -17.92
N ARG A 101 -31.36 11.42 -19.17
CA ARG A 101 -32.30 12.32 -19.86
C ARG A 101 -33.57 11.53 -20.20
N THR A 102 -34.61 11.70 -19.39
CA THR A 102 -35.96 11.24 -19.73
C THR A 102 -36.48 12.09 -20.88
N ARG A 103 -36.73 11.45 -22.02
CA ARG A 103 -37.38 12.06 -23.19
C ARG A 103 -38.85 12.26 -22.83
N GLN A 104 -39.27 13.48 -22.52
CA GLN A 104 -40.69 13.84 -22.49
C GLN A 104 -41.18 14.00 -23.93
N THR A 105 -42.03 13.09 -24.37
CA THR A 105 -42.93 13.29 -25.52
C THR A 105 -44.21 13.92 -24.99
N SER A 106 -44.49 15.15 -25.40
CA SER A 106 -45.78 15.81 -25.19
C SER A 106 -46.72 15.48 -26.37
N PRO A 107 -48.06 15.54 -26.15
CA PRO A 107 -49.08 14.90 -27.01
C PRO A 107 -49.25 15.52 -28.39
#